data_AF-W1XH66-F1
#
_entry.id   AF-W1XH66-F1
#
_cell.length_a   1.000
_cell.length_b   1.000
_cell.length_c   1.000
_cell.angle_alpha   90.00
_cell.angle_beta   90.00
_cell.angle_gamma   90.00
#
_symmetry.space_group_name_H-M   'P 1'
#
loop_
_entity.id
_entity.type
_entity.pdbx_description
1 polymer ?
#
loop_
_entity_poly.entity_id
_entity_poly.type
_entity_poly.pdbx_seq_one_letter_code
_entity_poly.pdbx_strand_id
1 'polypeptide(L)'
;LLFKPLTLPSPGVYRDLADRDKAFEESLTELERILNEEGDEITALVMEPLVQAAAGMLVMPHGYLKRVRELTEQHDVFLIVDEVATGFGRTGKFFACEHEGVS
;
A
#
# COMPACT_ATOMS: atom_id res chain seq x y z
N LEU A 1 4.84 16.08 10.83
CA LEU A 1 4.03 16.62 9.71
C LEU A 1 3.19 17.77 10.26
N LEU A 2 2.75 18.71 9.41
CA LEU A 2 1.96 19.89 9.82
C LEU A 2 0.53 19.55 10.30
N PHE A 3 0.11 18.31 10.10
CA PHE A 3 -1.17 17.73 10.53
C PHE A 3 -0.94 16.28 10.94
N LYS A 4 -1.91 15.69 11.66
CA LYS A 4 -1.89 14.29 12.08
C LYS A 4 -2.30 13.42 10.89
N PRO A 5 -1.41 12.57 10.33
CA PRO A 5 -1.81 11.61 9.32
C PRO A 5 -2.50 10.40 9.94
N LEU A 6 -3.40 9.77 9.20
CA LEU A 6 -3.79 8.39 9.42
C LEU A 6 -2.70 7.48 8.84
N THR A 7 -2.41 6.38 9.52
CA THR A 7 -1.33 5.46 9.14
C THR A 7 -1.82 4.03 9.23
N LEU A 8 -1.40 3.20 8.28
CA LEU A 8 -1.71 1.78 8.23
C LEU A 8 -0.52 0.95 8.72
N PRO A 9 -0.75 -0.23 9.31
CA PRO A 9 0.32 -1.18 9.52
C PRO A 9 0.85 -1.64 8.15
N SER A 10 2.17 -1.87 8.08
CA SER A 10 2.79 -2.35 6.85
C SER A 10 2.36 -3.79 6.55
N PRO A 11 1.99 -4.13 5.30
CA PRO A 11 1.76 -5.52 4.89
C PRO A 11 3.08 -6.29 4.70
N GLY A 12 4.23 -5.59 4.68
CA GLY A 12 5.54 -6.17 4.50
C GLY A 12 6.15 -6.55 5.84
N VAL A 13 6.59 -7.80 5.97
CA VAL A 13 7.23 -8.33 7.19
C VAL A 13 8.73 -8.51 6.97
N TYR A 14 9.52 -8.14 7.98
CA TYR A 14 10.96 -8.28 7.96
C TYR A 14 11.36 -9.70 8.41
N ARG A 15 11.99 -10.46 7.51
CA ARG A 15 12.54 -11.82 7.70
C ARG A 15 11.56 -12.95 8.03
N ASP A 16 10.50 -12.73 8.81
CA ASP A 16 9.55 -13.79 9.17
C ASP A 16 8.45 -13.94 8.11
N LEU A 17 8.53 -15.01 7.32
CA LEU A 17 7.55 -15.26 6.26
C LEU A 17 6.21 -15.77 6.81
N ALA A 18 6.18 -16.35 8.02
CA ALA A 18 4.98 -16.96 8.58
C ALA A 18 3.90 -15.92 8.92
N ASP A 19 4.31 -14.67 9.17
CA ASP A 19 3.42 -13.57 9.51
C ASP A 19 2.93 -12.77 8.28
N ARG A 20 3.31 -13.16 7.05
CA ARG A 20 2.93 -12.42 5.83
C ARG A 20 1.43 -12.33 5.61
N ASP A 21 0.75 -13.46 5.69
CA ASP A 21 -0.70 -13.51 5.44
C ASP A 21 -1.44 -12.74 6.54
N LYS A 22 -0.95 -12.83 7.77
CA LYS A 22 -1.50 -12.07 8.90
C LYS A 22 -1.32 -10.56 8.69
N ALA A 23 -0.12 -10.10 8.35
CA ALA A 23 0.15 -8.67 8.12
C ALA A 23 -0.63 -8.12 6.92
N PHE A 24 -0.82 -8.94 5.89
CA PHE A 24 -1.68 -8.64 4.75
C PHE A 24 -3.13 -8.38 5.19
N GLU A 25 -3.72 -9.32 5.93
CA GLU A 25 -5.10 -9.23 6.39
C GLU A 25 -5.30 -8.10 7.40
N GLU A 26 -4.40 -7.95 8.37
CA GLU A 26 -4.45 -6.87 9.37
C GLU A 26 -4.43 -5.49 8.70
N SER A 27 -3.57 -5.30 7.70
CA SER A 27 -3.44 -4.03 6.99
C SER A 27 -4.65 -3.70 6.12
N LEU A 28 -5.19 -4.68 5.38
CA LEU A 28 -6.39 -4.46 4.58
C LEU A 28 -7.64 -4.26 5.44
N THR A 29 -7.77 -5.00 6.55
CA THR A 29 -8.87 -4.83 7.50
C THR A 29 -8.86 -3.41 8.09
N GLU A 30 -7.68 -2.92 8.48
CA GLU A 30 -7.56 -1.57 9.02
C GLU A 30 -7.82 -0.49 7.96
N LEU A 31 -7.36 -0.70 6.72
CA LEU A 31 -7.68 0.20 5.61
C LEU A 31 -9.19 0.26 5.36
N GLU A 32 -9.85 -0.88 5.28
CA GLU A 32 -11.30 -0.96 5.08
C GLU A 32 -12.05 -0.29 6.24
N ARG A 33 -11.61 -0.49 7.48
CA ARG A 33 -12.18 0.19 8.66
C ARG A 33 -12.06 1.71 8.54
N ILE A 34 -10.87 2.23 8.23
CA ILE A 34 -10.61 3.67 8.09
C ILE A 34 -11.44 4.27 6.96
N LEU A 35 -11.50 3.62 5.79
CA LEU A 35 -12.26 4.12 4.66
C LEU A 35 -13.77 4.12 4.93
N ASN A 36 -14.29 3.11 5.63
CA ASN A 36 -15.70 3.07 6.02
C ASN A 36 -16.08 4.14 7.06
N GLU A 37 -15.18 4.48 7.97
CA GLU A 37 -15.45 5.45 9.05
C GLU A 37 -15.17 6.91 8.65
N GLU A 38 -14.09 7.13 7.88
CA GLU A 38 -13.51 8.45 7.62
C GLU A 38 -13.31 8.74 6.13
N GLY A 39 -13.75 7.85 5.22
CA GLY A 39 -13.46 7.93 3.77
C GLY A 39 -13.87 9.25 3.13
N ASP A 40 -15.03 9.81 3.52
CA ASP A 40 -15.53 11.10 3.01
C ASP A 40 -14.61 12.30 3.35
N GLU A 41 -13.74 12.15 4.36
CA GLU A 41 -12.78 13.18 4.78
C GLU A 41 -11.36 12.91 4.23
N ILE A 42 -11.12 11.76 3.61
CA ILE A 42 -9.81 11.34 3.11
C ILE A 42 -9.70 11.64 1.62
N THR A 43 -8.77 12.52 1.23
CA THR A 43 -8.53 12.81 -0.19
C THR A 43 -7.68 11.73 -0.88
N ALA A 44 -6.65 11.21 -0.22
CA ALA A 44 -5.70 10.31 -0.86
C ALA A 44 -5.01 9.36 0.13
N LEU A 45 -4.71 8.15 -0.36
CA LEU A 45 -3.75 7.22 0.24
C LEU A 45 -2.44 7.32 -0.53
N VAL A 46 -1.31 7.42 0.19
CA VAL A 46 0.04 7.47 -0.39
C VAL A 46 0.84 6.26 0.09
N MET A 47 1.47 5.52 -0.81
CA MET A 47 2.30 4.36 -0.45
C MET A 47 3.42 4.05 -1.47
N GLU A 48 4.51 3.45 -1.02
CA GLU A 48 5.51 2.83 -1.90
C GLU A 48 4.97 1.47 -2.42
N PRO A 49 4.85 1.24 -3.74
CA PRO A 49 4.36 -0.01 -4.28
C PRO A 49 5.47 -1.08 -4.29
N LEU A 50 5.08 -2.33 -4.06
CA LEU A 50 5.90 -3.55 -4.01
C LEU A 50 6.92 -3.61 -2.88
N VAL A 51 7.72 -2.56 -2.69
CA VAL A 51 8.79 -2.51 -1.70
C VAL A 51 8.79 -1.18 -0.97
N GLN A 52 8.65 -1.21 0.36
CA GLN A 52 8.92 -0.05 1.20
C GLN A 52 10.42 0.01 1.48
N ALA A 53 11.14 0.81 0.70
CA ALA A 53 12.60 0.80 0.68
C ALA A 53 13.17 1.34 1.99
N ALA A 54 12.69 2.52 2.42
CA ALA A 54 13.17 3.20 3.62
C ALA A 54 12.80 2.47 4.92
N ALA A 55 11.74 1.66 4.91
CA ALA A 55 11.31 0.84 6.04
C ALA A 55 12.17 -0.43 6.24
N GLY A 56 13.22 -0.63 5.44
CA GLY A 56 14.11 -1.79 5.53
C GLY A 56 13.87 -2.84 4.46
N MET A 57 13.52 -2.43 3.24
CA MET A 57 13.22 -3.31 2.10
C MET A 57 12.06 -4.28 2.40
N LEU A 58 10.97 -3.76 2.97
CA LEU A 58 9.80 -4.57 3.27
C LEU A 58 9.03 -4.84 1.98
N VAL A 59 9.00 -6.11 1.56
CA VAL A 59 8.31 -6.53 0.34
C VAL A 59 6.86 -6.87 0.70
N MET A 60 5.91 -6.22 0.03
CA MET A 60 4.50 -6.50 0.22
C MET A 60 4.11 -7.85 -0.43
N PRO A 61 3.14 -8.60 0.12
CA PRO A 61 2.62 -9.80 -0.50
C PRO A 61 1.88 -9.48 -1.81
N HIS A 62 1.89 -10.44 -2.73
CA HIS A 62 1.24 -10.29 -4.03
C HIS A 62 -0.28 -10.08 -3.89
N GLY A 63 -0.81 -9.11 -4.63
CA GLY A 63 -2.22 -8.77 -4.68
C GLY A 63 -2.62 -7.67 -3.69
N TYR A 64 -1.71 -7.25 -2.82
CA TYR A 64 -2.01 -6.23 -1.82
C TYR A 64 -2.34 -4.88 -2.47
N LEU A 65 -1.51 -4.43 -3.41
CA LEU A 65 -1.70 -3.13 -4.08
C LEU A 65 -3.00 -3.11 -4.90
N LYS A 66 -3.34 -4.22 -5.57
CA LYS A 66 -4.61 -4.37 -6.27
C LYS A 66 -5.81 -4.23 -5.32
N ARG A 67 -5.77 -4.87 -4.15
CA ARG A 67 -6.83 -4.76 -3.14
C ARG A 67 -6.94 -3.34 -2.58
N VAL A 68 -5.81 -2.66 -2.34
CA VAL A 68 -5.80 -1.24 -1.95
C VAL A 68 -6.45 -0.36 -3.02
N ARG A 69 -6.14 -0.58 -4.31
CA ARG A 69 -6.77 0.15 -5.42
C ARG A 69 -8.28 -0.07 -5.45
N GLU A 70 -8.74 -1.31 -5.32
CA GLU A 70 -10.17 -1.63 -5.30
C GLU A 70 -10.90 -0.92 -4.14
N LEU A 71 -10.33 -0.95 -2.93
CA LEU A 71 -10.90 -0.28 -1.75
C LEU A 71 -10.93 1.25 -1.90
N THR A 72 -9.84 1.85 -2.37
CA THR A 72 -9.76 3.30 -2.57
C THR A 72 -10.71 3.77 -3.67
N GLU A 73 -10.90 2.99 -4.74
CA GLU A 73 -11.87 3.30 -5.81
C GLU A 73 -13.32 3.26 -5.31
N GLN A 74 -13.67 2.31 -4.44
CA GLN A 74 -15.01 2.21 -3.85
C GLN A 74 -15.40 3.42 -2.99
N HIS A 75 -14.41 4.14 -2.45
CA HIS A 75 -14.60 5.26 -1.53
C HIS A 75 -14.26 6.62 -2.16
N ASP A 76 -14.05 6.69 -3.48
CA ASP A 76 -13.63 7.92 -4.19
C ASP A 76 -12.34 8.56 -3.63
N VAL A 77 -11.43 7.71 -3.12
CA VAL A 77 -10.13 8.14 -2.58
C VAL A 77 -9.04 7.97 -3.65
N PHE A 78 -8.22 9.00 -3.83
CA PHE A 78 -7.08 8.91 -4.73
C PHE A 78 -6.01 7.95 -4.19
N LEU A 79 -5.41 7.15 -5.07
CA LEU A 79 -4.25 6.33 -4.76
C LEU A 79 -3.01 6.96 -5.39
N ILE A 80 -2.03 7.33 -4.57
CA ILE A 80 -0.73 7.83 -5.01
C ILE A 80 0.32 6.76 -4.70
N VAL A 81 0.93 6.22 -5.74
CA VAL A 81 2.04 5.28 -5.62
C VAL A 81 3.37 6.04 -5.73
N ASP A 82 4.16 6.03 -4.66
CA ASP A 82 5.50 6.63 -4.61
C ASP A 82 6.53 5.65 -5.19
N GLU A 83 6.85 5.87 -6.46
CA GLU A 83 7.79 5.06 -7.24
C GLU A 83 9.21 5.66 -7.28
N VAL A 84 9.56 6.58 -6.37
CA VAL A 84 10.91 7.18 -6.35
C VAL A 84 12.00 6.11 -6.21
N ALA A 85 11.77 5.08 -5.38
CA ALA A 85 12.71 3.98 -5.19
C ALA A 85 12.49 2.83 -6.19
N THR A 86 11.25 2.55 -6.56
CA THR A 86 10.84 1.31 -7.25
C THR A 86 10.63 1.48 -8.76
N GLY A 87 10.55 2.71 -9.25
CA GLY A 87 10.41 3.03 -10.66
C GLY A 87 11.68 2.80 -11.49
N PHE A 88 11.58 3.11 -12.78
CA PHE A 88 12.64 3.00 -13.78
C PHE A 88 13.34 1.63 -13.82
N GLY A 89 12.57 0.54 -13.72
CA GLY A 89 13.12 -0.80 -13.91
C GLY A 89 13.67 -1.47 -12.64
N ARG A 90 13.68 -0.79 -11.47
CA ARG A 90 14.28 -1.34 -10.24
C ARG A 90 13.71 -2.69 -9.85
N THR A 91 12.42 -2.91 -10.10
CA THR A 91 11.68 -4.12 -9.71
C THR A 91 11.43 -5.08 -10.89
N GLY A 92 12.09 -4.88 -12.03
CA GLY A 92 11.93 -5.71 -13.24
C GLY A 92 10.82 -5.28 -14.20
N LYS A 93 9.99 -4.31 -13.80
CA LYS A 93 9.04 -3.58 -14.65
C LYS A 93 9.37 -2.09 -14.63
N PHE A 94 8.85 -1.29 -15.58
CA PHE A 94 9.23 0.12 -15.64
C PHE A 94 8.71 0.87 -14.40
N PHE A 95 7.49 0.54 -13.97
CA PHE A 95 6.94 0.90 -12.66
C PHE A 95 6.54 -0.36 -11.90
N ALA A 96 6.63 -0.33 -10.56
CA ALA A 96 6.26 -1.44 -9.71
C ALA A 96 4.74 -1.70 -9.66
N CYS A 97 3.90 -0.67 -9.81
CA CYS A 97 2.44 -0.83 -9.89
C CYS A 97 2.00 -1.73 -11.06
N GLU A 98 2.79 -1.80 -12.13
CA GLU A 98 2.55 -2.65 -13.30
C GLU A 98 2.56 -4.15 -12.95
N HIS A 99 3.20 -4.56 -11.84
CA HIS A 99 3.18 -5.96 -11.39
C HIS A 99 1.77 -6.43 -11.02
N GLU A 100 0.94 -5.51 -10.53
CA GLU A 100 -0.43 -5.82 -10.11
C GLU A 100 -1.51 -5.20 -11.03
N GLY A 101 -1.09 -4.55 -12.12
CA GLY A 101 -2.00 -3.97 -13.11
C GLY A 101 -2.77 -2.76 -12.58
N VAL A 102 -2.16 -1.99 -11.67
CA VAL A 102 -2.76 -0.78 -11.08
C VAL A 102 -2.28 0.46 -11.84
N SER A 103 -3.21 1.37 -12.16
CA SER A 103 -2.98 2.64 -12.86
C SER A 103 -3.76 3.78 -12.21
#